data_AF-A0A9D6QTF1-F1
#
_entry.id   AF-A0A9D6QTF1-F1
#
_cell.length_a   1.000
_cell.length_b   1.000
_cell.length_c   1.000
_cell.angle_alpha   90.00
_cell.angle_beta   90.00
_cell.angle_gamma   90.00
#
_symmetry.space_group_name_H-M   'P 1'
#
loop_
_entity.id
_entity.type
_entity.pdbx_description
1 polymer ?
#
loop_
_entity_poly.entity_id
_entity_poly.type
_entity_poly.pdbx_seq_one_letter_code
_entity_poly.pdbx_strand_id
1 'polypeptide(L)'
;MSESNAADSNNGNEAEPGSPSQLAALFTIFEKHLYDFEEDTETEMAFIDKIVNDYLRYLASRKVAVPKKFLNQIVDELRHQVRTMMVKKMYGCLSIEEFMGRQTDRSALKKDTRKKYSKLW
;
A
#
# COMPACT_ATOMS: atom_id res chain seq x y z
N MET A 1 24.93 20.84 47.79
CA MET A 1 23.95 20.91 46.69
C MET A 1 24.74 20.82 45.41
N SER A 2 24.67 19.67 44.75
CA SER A 2 25.30 19.41 43.45
C SER A 2 24.29 18.61 42.64
N GLU A 3 23.89 19.18 41.50
CA GLU A 3 22.99 18.60 40.53
C GLU A 3 23.65 17.43 39.82
N SER A 4 22.87 16.39 39.52
CA SER A 4 23.19 15.38 38.50
C SER A 4 21.88 14.82 37.97
N ASN A 5 21.41 15.40 36.86
CA ASN A 5 20.35 14.87 36.01
C ASN A 5 20.81 13.52 35.43
N ALA A 6 20.03 12.47 35.66
CA ALA A 6 20.05 11.26 34.84
C ALA A 6 18.69 11.17 34.14
N ALA A 7 18.65 11.66 32.90
CA ALA A 7 17.64 11.28 31.94
C ALA A 7 17.95 9.84 31.52
N ASP A 8 17.07 8.90 31.85
CA ASP A 8 17.10 7.57 31.23
C ASP A 8 15.87 7.44 30.34
N SER A 9 16.12 7.69 29.05
CA SER A 9 15.19 7.47 27.96
C SER A 9 15.08 5.96 27.72
N ASN A 10 14.14 5.30 28.38
CA ASN A 10 13.81 3.93 28.01
C ASN A 10 12.78 3.93 26.87
N ASN A 11 13.30 4.15 25.66
CA ASN A 11 12.60 3.96 24.40
C ASN A 11 12.74 2.48 24.00
N GLY A 12 11.71 1.68 24.23
CA GLY A 12 11.72 0.23 24.01
C GLY A 12 10.54 -0.24 23.16
N ASN A 13 10.63 0.00 21.86
CA ASN A 13 10.00 -0.74 20.76
C ASN A 13 8.66 -1.43 21.07
N GLU A 14 7.57 -0.67 21.01
CA GLU A 14 6.30 -1.23 20.57
C GLU A 14 6.39 -1.45 19.06
N ALA A 15 6.48 -2.71 18.64
CA ALA A 15 6.37 -3.07 17.24
C ALA A 15 4.93 -2.77 16.78
N GLU A 16 4.75 -1.59 16.17
CA GLU A 16 3.56 -1.17 15.44
C GLU A 16 3.08 -2.30 14.49
N PRO A 17 1.76 -2.55 14.40
CA PRO A 17 1.21 -3.65 13.61
C PRO A 17 1.25 -3.29 12.12
N GLY A 18 2.36 -3.62 11.45
CA GLY A 18 2.47 -3.50 9.99
C GLY A 18 3.88 -3.24 9.52
N SER A 19 4.77 -4.23 9.64
CA SER A 19 6.13 -4.08 9.12
C SER A 19 6.09 -3.82 7.60
N PRO A 20 6.80 -2.81 7.07
CA PRO A 20 6.76 -2.43 5.66
C PRO A 20 7.18 -3.57 4.72
N SER A 21 7.87 -4.61 5.21
CA SER A 21 8.32 -5.75 4.42
C SER A 21 7.20 -6.69 3.95
N GLN A 22 6.11 -6.80 4.72
CA GLN A 22 5.00 -7.72 4.37
C GLN A 22 4.07 -7.09 3.35
N LEU A 23 3.71 -5.82 3.54
CA LEU A 23 2.96 -5.06 2.54
C LEU A 23 3.75 -4.93 1.23
N ALA A 24 5.07 -4.75 1.33
CA ALA A 24 5.95 -4.78 0.16
C ALA A 24 5.89 -6.15 -0.55
N ALA A 25 5.84 -7.26 0.18
CA ALA A 25 5.77 -8.59 -0.43
C ALA A 25 4.45 -8.84 -1.18
N LEU A 26 3.31 -8.45 -0.60
CA LEU A 26 2.02 -8.55 -1.29
C LEU A 26 2.02 -7.68 -2.56
N PHE A 27 2.55 -6.46 -2.47
CA PHE A 27 2.67 -5.55 -3.61
C PHE A 27 3.59 -6.12 -4.71
N THR A 28 4.74 -6.72 -4.36
CA THR A 28 5.63 -7.35 -5.34
C THR A 28 4.95 -8.52 -6.06
N ILE A 29 4.19 -9.36 -5.36
CA ILE A 29 3.43 -10.45 -5.97
C ILE A 29 2.36 -9.87 -6.91
N PHE A 30 1.64 -8.85 -6.45
CA PHE A 30 0.66 -8.14 -7.27
C PHE A 30 1.27 -7.56 -8.55
N GLU A 31 2.40 -6.85 -8.49
CA GLU A 31 3.03 -6.28 -9.68
C GLU A 31 3.46 -7.35 -10.67
N LYS A 32 4.00 -8.47 -10.20
CA LYS A 32 4.36 -9.59 -11.07
C LYS A 32 3.15 -10.09 -11.87
N HIS A 33 2.03 -10.34 -11.19
CA HIS A 33 0.81 -10.78 -11.86
C HIS A 33 0.22 -9.70 -12.77
N LEU A 34 0.40 -8.41 -12.43
CA LEU A 34 -0.08 -7.31 -13.27
C LEU A 34 0.66 -7.23 -14.62
N TYR A 35 1.96 -7.56 -14.67
CA TYR A 35 2.70 -7.62 -15.94
C TYR A 35 2.22 -8.76 -16.86
N ASP A 36 1.76 -9.86 -16.26
CA ASP A 36 1.25 -11.04 -16.97
C ASP A 36 -0.29 -10.99 -17.12
N PHE A 37 -0.94 -9.87 -16.81
CA PHE A 37 -2.39 -9.75 -16.81
C PHE A 37 -2.94 -9.65 -18.25
N GLU A 38 -3.68 -10.69 -18.65
CA GLU A 38 -4.41 -10.73 -19.92
C GLU A 38 -5.87 -10.31 -19.70
N GLU A 39 -6.16 -9.03 -19.91
CA GLU A 39 -7.49 -8.42 -19.65
C GLU A 39 -8.65 -9.08 -20.41
N ASP A 40 -8.37 -9.69 -21.56
CA ASP A 40 -9.38 -10.30 -22.44
C ASP A 40 -9.82 -11.70 -21.98
N THR A 41 -9.04 -12.38 -21.13
CA THR A 41 -9.25 -13.79 -20.77
C THR A 41 -9.50 -14.00 -19.28
N GLU A 42 -9.07 -13.06 -18.43
CA GLU A 42 -9.14 -13.20 -16.99
C GLU A 42 -10.13 -12.23 -16.34
N THR A 43 -11.02 -12.77 -15.49
CA THR A 43 -11.92 -11.95 -14.67
C THR A 43 -11.15 -11.30 -13.50
N GLU A 44 -11.55 -10.10 -13.08
CA GLU A 44 -10.99 -9.39 -11.92
C GLU A 44 -10.89 -10.30 -10.68
N MET A 45 -11.93 -11.08 -10.41
CA MET A 45 -11.97 -11.98 -9.25
C MET A 45 -10.97 -13.13 -9.37
N ALA A 46 -10.81 -13.71 -10.57
CA ALA A 46 -9.82 -14.76 -10.80
C ALA A 46 -8.38 -14.23 -10.62
N PHE A 47 -8.11 -13.01 -11.11
CA PHE A 47 -6.83 -12.33 -10.93
C PHE A 47 -6.51 -12.09 -9.44
N ILE A 48 -7.48 -11.53 -8.70
CA ILE A 48 -7.33 -11.30 -7.26
C ILE A 48 -7.07 -12.62 -6.52
N ASP A 49 -7.83 -13.68 -6.83
CA ASP A 49 -7.68 -14.98 -6.18
C ASP A 49 -6.32 -15.61 -6.46
N LYS A 50 -5.74 -15.46 -7.66
CA LYS A 50 -4.37 -15.92 -7.96
C LYS A 50 -3.35 -15.24 -7.03
N ILE A 51 -3.42 -13.92 -6.90
CA ILE A 51 -2.49 -13.15 -6.06
C ILE A 51 -2.60 -13.52 -4.59
N VAL A 52 -3.83 -13.64 -4.07
CA VAL A 52 -4.07 -14.02 -2.66
C VAL A 52 -3.52 -15.42 -2.39
N ASN A 53 -3.76 -16.39 -3.28
CA ASN A 53 -3.24 -17.74 -3.15
C ASN A 53 -1.70 -17.78 -3.16
N ASP A 54 -1.06 -17.01 -4.03
CA ASP A 54 0.40 -16.93 -4.08
C ASP A 54 0.99 -16.24 -2.84
N TYR A 55 0.32 -15.23 -2.30
CA TYR A 55 0.72 -14.60 -1.04
C TYR A 55 0.59 -15.57 0.14
N LEU A 56 -0.49 -16.35 0.22
CA LEU A 56 -0.64 -17.38 1.26
C LEU A 56 0.44 -18.47 1.15
N ARG A 57 0.80 -18.88 -0.07
CA ARG A 57 1.94 -19.79 -0.32
C ARG A 57 3.26 -19.19 0.14
N TYR A 58 3.47 -17.90 -0.09
CA TYR A 58 4.63 -17.16 0.39
C TYR A 58 4.69 -17.10 1.93
N LEU A 59 3.56 -16.89 2.61
CA LEU A 59 3.51 -16.94 4.07
C LEU A 59 3.85 -18.33 4.60
N ALA A 60 3.31 -19.38 3.96
CA ALA A 60 3.60 -20.76 4.33
C ALA A 60 5.09 -21.11 4.15
N SER A 61 5.74 -20.64 3.07
CA SER A 61 7.17 -20.87 2.83
C SER A 61 8.06 -20.17 3.86
N ARG A 62 7.59 -19.08 4.47
CA ARG A 62 8.24 -18.38 5.59
C ARG A 62 7.92 -18.95 6.96
N LYS A 63 7.25 -20.11 7.03
CA LYS A 63 6.81 -20.76 8.28
C LYS A 63 5.85 -19.91 9.11
N VAL A 64 5.13 -18.98 8.47
CA VAL A 64 4.06 -18.22 9.12
C VAL A 64 2.79 -19.07 9.09
N ALA A 65 2.40 -19.59 10.25
CA ALA A 65 1.19 -20.39 10.38
C ALA A 65 -0.04 -19.49 10.52
N VAL A 66 -0.98 -19.58 9.58
CA VAL A 66 -2.28 -18.90 9.67
C VAL A 66 -3.28 -19.82 10.38
N PRO A 67 -3.85 -19.41 11.54
CA PRO A 67 -4.87 -20.20 12.20
C PRO A 67 -6.11 -20.37 11.32
N LYS A 68 -6.59 -21.61 11.15
CA LYS A 68 -7.75 -21.93 10.29
C LYS A 68 -9.00 -21.08 10.58
N LYS A 69 -9.21 -20.77 11.87
CA LYS A 69 -10.31 -19.92 12.35
C LYS A 69 -10.31 -18.49 11.78
N PHE A 70 -9.14 -17.96 11.44
CA PHE A 70 -9.00 -16.61 10.87
C PHE A 70 -8.72 -16.61 9.37
N LEU A 71 -8.57 -17.79 8.75
CA LEU A 71 -8.16 -17.90 7.36
C LEU A 71 -9.13 -17.17 6.42
N ASN A 72 -10.44 -17.35 6.60
CA ASN A 72 -11.44 -16.71 5.75
C ASN A 72 -11.39 -15.18 5.89
N GLN A 73 -11.29 -14.67 7.13
CA GLN A 73 -11.19 -13.23 7.39
C GLN A 73 -9.93 -12.63 6.78
N ILE A 74 -8.80 -13.34 6.87
CA ILE A 74 -7.53 -12.91 6.27
C ILE A 74 -7.63 -12.93 4.74
N VAL A 75 -8.24 -13.95 4.15
CA VAL A 75 -8.46 -14.03 2.70
C VAL A 75 -9.32 -12.87 2.22
N ASP A 76 -10.42 -12.56 2.91
CA ASP A 76 -11.31 -11.45 2.53
C ASP A 76 -10.61 -10.10 2.62
N GLU A 77 -9.82 -9.89 3.68
CA GLU A 77 -9.00 -8.67 3.83
C GLU A 77 -7.94 -8.56 2.72
N LEU A 78 -7.24 -9.65 2.41
CA LEU A 78 -6.25 -9.66 1.33
C LEU A 78 -6.89 -9.38 -0.03
N ARG A 79 -8.07 -9.95 -0.31
CA ARG A 79 -8.83 -9.65 -1.52
C ARG A 79 -9.16 -8.17 -1.62
N HIS A 80 -9.61 -7.58 -0.51
CA HIS A 80 -9.92 -6.15 -0.45
C HIS A 80 -8.69 -5.27 -0.73
N GLN A 81 -7.55 -5.61 -0.12
CA GLN A 81 -6.28 -4.90 -0.35
C GLN A 81 -5.81 -5.01 -1.80
N VAL A 82 -5.84 -6.20 -2.39
CA VAL A 82 -5.44 -6.43 -3.79
C VAL A 82 -6.34 -5.67 -4.74
N ARG A 83 -7.66 -5.70 -4.53
CA ARG A 83 -8.62 -4.92 -5.32
C ARG A 83 -8.33 -3.43 -5.24
N THR A 84 -8.03 -2.93 -4.05
CA THR A 84 -7.68 -1.52 -3.83
C THR A 84 -6.41 -1.13 -4.58
N MET A 85 -5.37 -1.99 -4.55
CA MET A 85 -4.14 -1.78 -5.32
C MET A 85 -4.39 -1.79 -6.83
N MET A 86 -5.23 -2.69 -7.31
CA MET A 86 -5.61 -2.79 -8.72
C MET A 86 -6.33 -1.53 -9.20
N VAL A 87 -7.38 -1.08 -8.51
CA VAL A 87 -8.12 0.15 -8.84
C VAL A 87 -7.16 1.36 -8.84
N LYS A 88 -6.31 1.46 -7.83
CA LYS A 88 -5.34 2.55 -7.73
C LYS A 88 -4.30 2.51 -8.84
N LYS A 89 -3.95 1.34 -9.38
CA LYS A 89 -3.05 1.21 -10.53
C LYS A 89 -3.71 1.52 -11.86
N MET A 90 -4.92 1.03 -12.10
CA MET A 90 -5.63 1.26 -13.36
C MET A 90 -6.12 2.70 -13.50
N TYR A 91 -6.70 3.26 -12.43
CA TYR A 91 -7.38 4.55 -12.48
C TYR A 91 -6.60 5.68 -11.78
N GLY A 92 -5.57 5.36 -11.01
CA GLY A 92 -4.73 6.33 -10.31
C GLY A 92 -5.32 6.93 -9.03
N CYS A 93 -6.60 6.68 -8.74
CA CYS A 93 -7.36 7.16 -7.59
C CYS A 93 -8.43 6.13 -7.17
N LEU A 94 -8.78 6.13 -5.88
CA LEU A 94 -9.78 5.22 -5.31
C LEU A 94 -11.19 5.80 -5.31
N SER A 95 -11.33 7.13 -5.30
CA SER A 95 -12.62 7.82 -5.35
C SER A 95 -12.62 9.02 -6.32
N ILE A 96 -13.83 9.46 -6.68
CA ILE A 96 -14.04 10.69 -7.48
C ILE A 96 -13.53 11.92 -6.72
N GLU A 97 -13.64 11.95 -5.39
CA GLU A 97 -13.14 13.07 -4.58
C GLU A 97 -11.62 13.16 -4.64
N GLU A 98 -10.91 12.03 -4.56
CA GLU A 98 -9.45 11.99 -4.75
C GLU A 98 -9.03 12.45 -6.15
N PHE A 99 -9.81 12.07 -7.16
CA PHE A 99 -9.59 12.50 -8.54
C PHE A 99 -9.76 14.02 -8.70
N MET A 100 -10.85 14.58 -8.15
CA MET A 100 -11.12 16.02 -8.20
C MET A 100 -10.09 16.82 -7.41
N GLY A 101 -9.69 16.36 -6.22
CA GLY A 101 -8.66 16.99 -5.39
C GLY A 101 -7.30 17.08 -6.09
N ARG A 102 -6.88 16.04 -6.82
CA ARG A 102 -5.64 16.07 -7.60
C ARG A 102 -5.66 17.05 -8.78
N GLN A 103 -6.83 17.32 -9.37
CA GLN A 103 -6.93 18.36 -10.40
C GLN A 103 -6.71 19.76 -9.83
N THR A 104 -7.24 20.03 -8.63
CA THR A 104 -7.03 21.30 -7.93
C THR A 104 -5.55 21.52 -7.56
N ASP A 105 -4.85 20.50 -7.07
CA ASP A 105 -3.43 20.62 -6.66
C ASP A 105 -2.48 20.86 -7.84
N ARG A 106 -2.72 20.20 -8.99
CA ARG A 106 -1.97 20.46 -10.23
C ARG A 106 -2.14 21.89 -10.73
N SER A 107 -3.31 22.51 -10.49
CA SER A 107 -3.56 23.90 -10.85
C SER A 107 -2.85 24.89 -9.91
N ALA A 108 -2.72 24.54 -8.63
CA ALA A 108 -2.01 25.34 -7.63
C ALA A 108 -0.50 25.38 -7.90
N LEU A 109 0.10 24.24 -8.26
CA LEU A 109 1.53 24.14 -8.59
C LEU A 109 1.93 25.01 -9.81
N LYS A 110 1.03 25.15 -10.79
CA LYS A 110 1.22 26.03 -11.97
C LYS A 110 1.15 27.52 -11.60
N LYS A 111 0.37 27.90 -10.59
CA LYS A 111 0.28 29.30 -10.14
C LYS A 111 1.54 29.74 -9.39
N ASP A 112 2.18 28.83 -8.66
CA ASP A 112 3.35 29.15 -7.85
C ASP A 112 4.64 29.29 -8.68
N THR A 113 4.81 28.42 -9.68
CA THR A 113 5.92 28.53 -10.64
C THR A 113 5.88 29.83 -11.45
N ARG A 114 4.70 30.31 -11.87
CA ARG A 114 4.56 31.60 -12.58
C ARG A 114 4.99 32.80 -11.72
N LYS A 115 4.71 32.78 -10.41
CA LYS A 115 5.14 33.84 -9.47
C LYS A 115 6.65 33.86 -9.25
N LYS A 116 7.31 32.70 -9.36
CA LYS A 116 8.75 32.58 -9.16
C LYS A 116 9.56 33.13 -10.33
N TYR A 117 9.05 32.99 -11.56
CA TYR A 117 9.71 33.52 -12.77
C TYR A 117 9.32 34.97 -13.12
N SER A 118 8.22 35.51 -12.56
CA SER A 118 7.83 36.91 -12.76
C SER A 118 8.61 37.91 -11.88
N LYS A 119 9.53 37.44 -11.04
CA LYS A 119 10.43 38.28 -10.21
C LYS A 119 11.87 38.35 -10.76
N LEU A 120 12.12 37.74 -11.92
CA LEU A 120 13.43 37.68 -12.58
C LEU A 120 13.55 38.65 -13.77
N TRP A 121 12.58 39.55 -13.95
CA TRP A 121 12.56 40.59 -14.98
C TRP A 121 12.13 41.91 -14.34
#